data_AF-A0A429I7G4-F1
#
_entry.id   AF-A0A429I7G4-F1
#
_cell.length_a   1.000
_cell.length_b   1.000
_cell.length_c   1.000
_cell.angle_alpha   90.00
_cell.angle_beta   90.00
_cell.angle_gamma   90.00
#
_symmetry.space_group_name_H-M   'P 1'
#
loop_
_entity.id
_entity.type
_entity.pdbx_description
1 polymer ?
#
loop_
_entity_poly.entity_id
_entity_poly.type
_entity_poly.pdbx_seq_one_letter_code
_entity_poly.pdbx_strand_id
1 'polypeptide(L)'
;MTKRARLAAAVAAPLLLSGATLTATAPAASAAPTGADACTHPSWSNKSPGKGTAKGGDAKVRTGPSQDCAVTATVGTSVVLQYHCWVQNSAGNKWTHVRIDGTQINGWVYNGNLDDGGSVHPDNKC
;
A
#
# COMPACT_ATOMS: atom_id res chain seq x y z
N MET A 1 47.11 -26.36 68.03
CA MET A 1 46.83 -27.32 66.94
C MET A 1 46.47 -26.50 65.69
N THR A 2 47.35 -26.41 64.68
CA THR A 2 47.33 -27.24 63.44
C THR A 2 46.11 -26.85 62.56
N LYS A 3 46.14 -26.36 61.31
CA LYS A 3 47.12 -26.23 60.21
C LYS A 3 46.49 -25.30 59.13
N ARG A 4 47.33 -24.51 58.45
CA ARG A 4 47.43 -24.26 56.97
C ARG A 4 46.17 -23.85 56.18
N ALA A 5 46.22 -22.64 55.59
CA ALA A 5 46.41 -22.35 54.14
C ALA A 5 45.14 -22.58 53.28
N ARG A 6 44.78 -21.75 52.29
CA ARG A 6 45.54 -21.35 51.10
C ARG A 6 44.85 -20.15 50.40
N LEU A 7 45.66 -19.29 49.78
CA LEU A 7 45.28 -18.37 48.72
C LEU A 7 44.76 -19.15 47.49
N ALA A 8 43.71 -18.64 46.83
CA ALA A 8 43.38 -18.93 45.42
C ALA A 8 42.47 -17.79 44.92
N ALA A 9 43.04 -16.76 44.28
CA ALA A 9 43.20 -16.66 42.82
C ALA A 9 41.85 -16.39 42.11
N ALA A 10 41.61 -15.11 41.82
CA ALA A 10 40.55 -14.64 40.95
C ALA A 10 40.77 -15.18 39.52
N VAL A 11 39.73 -15.80 38.95
CA VAL A 11 39.68 -16.15 37.53
C VAL A 11 38.52 -15.39 36.91
N ALA A 12 38.84 -14.27 36.27
CA ALA A 12 37.90 -13.54 35.44
C ALA A 12 37.70 -14.33 34.13
N ALA A 13 36.49 -14.81 33.89
CA ALA A 13 36.11 -15.41 32.62
C ALA A 13 35.74 -14.30 31.61
N PRO A 14 36.37 -14.22 30.43
CA PRO A 14 35.89 -13.35 29.37
C PRO A 14 34.66 -13.98 28.72
N LEU A 15 33.49 -13.37 28.93
CA LEU A 15 32.28 -13.65 28.14
C LEU A 15 32.54 -13.15 26.70
N LEU A 16 32.85 -14.08 25.80
CA LEU A 16 32.87 -13.83 24.37
C LEU A 16 31.42 -13.68 23.87
N LEU A 17 30.94 -12.43 23.78
CA LEU A 17 29.74 -12.10 23.03
C LEU A 17 30.07 -12.22 21.53
N SER A 18 29.79 -13.38 20.95
CA SER A 18 29.74 -13.54 19.48
C SER A 18 28.52 -12.78 18.96
N GLY A 19 28.74 -11.54 18.50
CA GLY A 19 27.74 -10.72 17.85
C GLY A 19 27.30 -11.35 16.53
N ALA A 20 26.12 -11.96 16.52
CA ALA A 20 25.44 -12.34 15.29
C ALA A 20 25.01 -11.06 14.56
N THR A 21 25.72 -10.67 13.51
CA THR A 21 25.32 -9.60 12.61
C THR A 21 24.12 -10.09 11.78
N LEU A 22 22.91 -9.80 12.27
CA LEU A 22 21.69 -9.93 11.47
C LEU A 22 21.73 -8.87 10.37
N THR A 23 22.16 -9.25 9.17
CA THR A 23 21.99 -8.43 7.97
C THR A 23 20.51 -8.43 7.58
N ALA A 24 19.73 -7.55 8.20
CA ALA A 24 18.38 -7.27 7.79
C ALA A 24 18.42 -6.58 6.41
N THR A 25 18.18 -7.33 5.34
CA THR A 25 17.93 -6.74 4.02
C THR A 25 16.57 -6.06 4.05
N ALA A 26 16.57 -4.76 4.34
CA ALA A 26 15.39 -3.92 4.22
C ALA A 26 14.85 -4.01 2.78
N PRO A 27 13.52 -4.17 2.58
CA PRO A 27 12.93 -4.13 1.25
C PRO A 27 13.30 -2.80 0.59
N ALA A 28 13.79 -2.85 -0.65
CA ALA A 28 13.99 -1.64 -1.43
C ALA A 28 12.63 -0.94 -1.60
N ALA A 29 12.52 0.29 -1.09
CA ALA A 29 11.34 1.10 -1.28
C ALA A 29 11.32 1.60 -2.73
N SER A 30 10.56 0.92 -3.60
CA SER A 30 10.27 1.43 -4.94
C SER A 30 9.44 2.71 -4.80
N ALA A 31 9.94 3.81 -5.37
CA ALA A 31 9.18 5.06 -5.42
C ALA A 31 7.88 4.84 -6.20
N ALA A 32 6.77 5.34 -5.66
CA ALA A 32 5.50 5.32 -6.39
C ALA A 32 5.62 6.21 -7.64
N PRO A 33 5.08 5.80 -8.80
CA PRO A 33 5.16 6.60 -10.00
C PRO A 33 4.44 7.95 -9.84
N THR A 34 4.93 8.98 -10.55
CA THR A 34 4.45 10.37 -10.50
C THR A 34 3.93 10.82 -11.86
N GLY A 35 3.01 11.78 -11.89
CA GLY A 35 2.60 12.44 -13.14
C GLY A 35 2.17 11.46 -14.24
N ALA A 36 2.72 11.62 -15.44
CA ALA A 36 2.47 10.73 -16.57
C ALA A 36 2.98 9.30 -16.34
N ASP A 37 4.06 9.11 -15.57
CA ASP A 37 4.57 7.77 -15.24
C ASP A 37 3.56 6.97 -14.40
N ALA A 38 2.72 7.68 -13.62
CA ALA A 38 1.61 7.07 -12.88
C ALA A 38 0.47 6.59 -13.78
N CYS A 39 0.48 6.99 -15.07
CA CYS A 39 -0.47 6.50 -16.06
C CYS A 39 -0.04 5.17 -16.68
N THR A 40 1.19 4.73 -16.39
CA THR A 40 1.57 3.33 -16.56
C THR A 40 0.74 2.52 -15.56
N HIS A 41 -0.39 1.97 -16.04
CA HIS A 41 -1.37 1.22 -15.26
C HIS A 41 -0.66 0.30 -14.24
N PRO A 42 -0.69 0.62 -12.93
CA PRO A 42 -0.19 -0.32 -11.94
C PRO A 42 -1.00 -1.60 -12.04
N SER A 43 -0.34 -2.74 -11.85
CA SER A 43 -1.02 -4.03 -11.76
C SER A 43 -2.10 -3.96 -10.70
N TRP A 44 -3.30 -4.43 -11.04
CA TRP A 44 -4.44 -4.49 -10.13
C TRP A 44 -4.93 -5.93 -9.99
N SER A 45 -5.61 -6.21 -8.89
CA SER A 45 -6.26 -7.50 -8.65
C SER A 45 -7.53 -7.28 -7.84
N ASN A 46 -8.48 -8.21 -7.92
CA ASN A 46 -9.73 -8.13 -7.19
C ASN A 46 -9.53 -8.59 -5.73
N LYS A 47 -9.16 -7.67 -4.85
CA LYS A 47 -8.93 -7.90 -3.41
C LYS A 47 -10.06 -7.35 -2.53
N SER A 48 -10.84 -6.41 -3.03
CA SER A 48 -11.88 -5.69 -2.31
C SER A 48 -13.27 -6.21 -2.70
N PRO A 49 -14.13 -6.59 -1.75
CA PRO A 49 -15.54 -6.86 -2.04
C PRO A 49 -16.40 -5.57 -2.07
N GLY A 50 -15.77 -4.40 -1.95
CA GLY A 50 -16.44 -3.11 -1.80
C GLY A 50 -17.08 -2.61 -3.08
N LYS A 51 -18.06 -1.71 -2.93
CA LYS A 51 -18.69 -0.97 -4.02
C LYS A 51 -19.17 0.36 -3.51
N GLY A 52 -19.22 1.35 -4.39
CA GLY A 52 -19.77 2.67 -4.08
C GLY A 52 -20.15 3.43 -5.34
N THR A 53 -20.36 4.73 -5.18
CA THR A 53 -20.79 5.64 -6.26
C THR A 53 -19.96 6.92 -6.27
N ALA A 54 -20.20 7.79 -7.24
CA ALA A 54 -19.57 9.10 -7.26
C ALA A 54 -20.08 9.99 -6.11
N LYS A 55 -19.18 10.79 -5.52
CA LYS A 55 -19.51 11.72 -4.44
C LYS A 55 -20.03 13.06 -4.98
N GLY A 56 -21.31 13.36 -4.74
CA GLY A 56 -21.89 14.69 -4.94
C GLY A 56 -21.88 15.22 -6.39
N GLY A 57 -21.59 14.37 -7.37
CA GLY A 57 -21.48 14.74 -8.78
C GLY A 57 -20.85 13.61 -9.61
N ASP A 58 -19.98 13.98 -10.54
CA ASP A 58 -19.31 13.04 -11.43
C ASP A 58 -17.94 12.58 -10.91
N ALA A 59 -17.67 11.28 -11.01
CA ALA A 59 -16.33 10.71 -10.84
C ALA A 59 -15.72 10.35 -12.20
N LYS A 60 -14.44 10.65 -12.36
CA LYS A 60 -13.68 10.30 -13.57
C LYS A 60 -12.90 9.01 -13.35
N VAL A 61 -13.18 8.00 -14.16
CA VAL A 61 -12.43 6.75 -14.25
C VAL A 61 -11.27 6.96 -15.19
N ARG A 62 -10.04 6.81 -14.68
CA ARG A 62 -8.81 7.14 -15.41
C ARG A 62 -7.97 5.92 -15.72
N THR A 63 -7.06 6.05 -16.68
CA THR A 63 -6.09 4.99 -17.01
C THR A 63 -5.04 4.78 -15.91
N GLY A 64 -4.83 5.74 -15.00
CA GLY A 64 -3.89 5.56 -13.90
C GLY A 64 -4.27 6.32 -12.64
N PRO A 65 -3.64 6.00 -11.49
CA PRO A 65 -3.84 6.67 -10.21
C PRO A 65 -3.21 8.08 -10.15
N SER A 66 -3.48 8.91 -11.16
CA SER A 66 -3.11 10.33 -11.18
C SER A 66 -4.15 11.16 -11.92
N GLN A 67 -4.25 12.44 -11.57
CA GLN A 67 -5.13 13.40 -12.23
C GLN A 67 -4.68 13.72 -13.66
N ASP A 68 -3.41 13.47 -13.98
CA ASP A 68 -2.85 13.68 -15.32
C ASP A 68 -3.22 12.56 -16.30
N CYS A 69 -3.72 11.44 -15.79
CA CYS A 69 -4.03 10.28 -16.63
C CYS A 69 -5.33 10.46 -17.40
N ALA A 70 -5.35 9.92 -18.63
CA ALA A 70 -6.49 9.99 -19.52
C ALA A 70 -7.76 9.44 -18.86
N VAL A 71 -8.91 10.04 -19.20
CA VAL A 71 -10.21 9.66 -18.67
C VAL A 71 -10.82 8.63 -19.62
N THR A 72 -11.07 7.43 -19.12
CA THR A 72 -11.72 6.35 -19.87
C THR A 72 -13.24 6.48 -19.81
N ALA A 73 -13.78 6.96 -18.67
CA ALA A 73 -15.20 7.18 -18.49
C ALA A 73 -15.47 8.25 -17.42
N THR A 74 -16.63 8.88 -17.49
CA THR A 74 -17.18 9.73 -16.43
C THR A 74 -18.49 9.11 -15.96
N VAL A 75 -18.66 8.98 -14.64
CA VAL A 75 -19.82 8.32 -14.03
C VAL A 75 -20.45 9.24 -12.99
N GLY A 76 -21.78 9.28 -12.94
CA GLY A 76 -22.53 10.05 -11.95
C GLY A 76 -22.85 9.24 -10.69
N THR A 77 -23.61 9.87 -9.78
CA THR A 77 -23.96 9.32 -8.46
C THR A 77 -24.88 8.10 -8.50
N SER A 78 -25.56 7.82 -9.61
CA SER A 78 -26.44 6.65 -9.76
C SER A 78 -25.74 5.40 -10.31
N VAL A 79 -24.45 5.51 -10.67
CA VAL A 79 -23.68 4.42 -11.27
C VAL A 79 -22.87 3.70 -10.19
N VAL A 80 -23.10 2.39 -10.06
CA VAL A 80 -22.36 1.55 -9.14
C VAL A 80 -20.97 1.24 -9.70
N LEU A 81 -19.95 1.43 -8.85
CA LEU A 81 -18.57 1.10 -9.11
C LEU A 81 -18.16 -0.05 -8.20
N GLN A 82 -17.78 -1.18 -8.80
CA GLN A 82 -17.21 -2.32 -8.09
C GLN A 82 -15.73 -2.05 -7.82
N TYR A 83 -15.29 -2.19 -6.57
CA TYR A 83 -13.90 -1.93 -6.19
C TYR A 83 -13.07 -3.19 -6.33
N HIS A 84 -11.82 -3.06 -6.78
CA HIS A 84 -10.90 -4.18 -6.90
C HIS A 84 -9.76 -4.08 -5.88
N CYS A 85 -8.97 -3.02 -5.91
CA CYS A 85 -7.90 -2.78 -4.95
C CYS A 85 -7.58 -1.28 -4.89
N TRP A 86 -6.68 -0.86 -4.01
CA TRP A 86 -6.24 0.53 -3.93
C TRP A 86 -4.73 0.70 -3.97
N VAL A 87 -4.29 1.84 -4.47
CA VAL A 87 -2.89 2.31 -4.40
C VAL A 87 -2.84 3.69 -3.80
N GLN A 88 -1.66 4.07 -3.31
CA GLN A 88 -1.35 5.45 -2.97
C GLN A 88 -0.31 5.94 -3.96
N ASN A 89 -0.62 7.03 -4.66
CA ASN A 89 0.34 7.63 -5.58
C ASN A 89 1.39 8.44 -4.80
N SER A 90 2.41 8.88 -5.52
CA SER A 90 3.51 9.71 -5.02
C SER A 90 3.07 11.05 -4.39
N ALA A 91 1.93 11.60 -4.81
CA ALA A 91 1.33 12.78 -4.20
C ALA A 91 0.59 12.49 -2.88
N GLY A 92 0.61 11.24 -2.40
CA GLY A 92 -0.07 10.82 -1.18
C GLY A 92 -1.57 10.55 -1.35
N ASN A 93 -2.10 10.66 -2.56
CA ASN A 93 -3.51 10.45 -2.84
C ASN A 93 -3.81 8.95 -3.00
N LYS A 94 -4.89 8.49 -2.37
CA LYS A 94 -5.40 7.13 -2.55
C LYS A 94 -6.31 7.05 -3.77
N TRP A 95 -6.13 5.98 -4.54
CA TRP A 95 -6.89 5.69 -5.74
C TRP A 95 -7.39 4.26 -5.68
N THR A 96 -8.66 4.09 -5.99
CA THR A 96 -9.31 2.78 -6.05
C THR A 96 -9.41 2.37 -7.50
N HIS A 97 -8.94 1.16 -7.81
CA HIS A 97 -9.25 0.54 -9.09
C HIS A 97 -10.69 0.06 -9.06
N VAL A 98 -11.48 0.48 -10.05
CA VAL A 98 -12.91 0.22 -10.16
C VAL A 98 -13.27 -0.43 -11.48
N ARG A 99 -14.39 -1.14 -11.50
CA ARG A 99 -15.13 -1.50 -12.71
C ARG A 99 -16.53 -0.92 -12.64
N ILE A 100 -17.00 -0.31 -13.72
CA ILE A 100 -18.39 0.15 -13.82
C ILE A 100 -19.29 -1.08 -13.89
N ASP A 101 -20.25 -1.18 -12.96
CA ASP A 101 -21.11 -2.35 -12.84
C ASP A 101 -21.89 -2.62 -14.14
N GLY A 102 -22.02 -3.90 -14.51
CA GLY A 102 -22.63 -4.31 -15.77
C GLY A 102 -21.79 -4.06 -17.03
N THR A 103 -20.57 -3.53 -16.92
CA THR A 103 -19.68 -3.28 -18.08
C THR A 103 -18.29 -3.90 -17.88
N GLN A 104 -17.46 -3.86 -18.93
CA GLN A 104 -16.04 -4.18 -18.84
C GLN A 104 -15.14 -2.93 -18.66
N ILE A 105 -15.73 -1.73 -18.61
CA ILE A 105 -14.98 -0.49 -18.46
C ILE A 105 -14.44 -0.40 -17.03
N ASN A 106 -13.13 -0.25 -16.91
CA ASN A 106 -12.42 -0.21 -15.64
C ASN A 106 -11.29 0.81 -15.67
N GLY A 107 -10.79 1.17 -14.48
CA GLY A 107 -9.70 2.12 -14.32
C GLY A 107 -9.61 2.61 -12.88
N TRP A 108 -8.98 3.76 -12.68
CA TRP A 108 -8.67 4.32 -11.37
C TRP A 108 -9.53 5.54 -11.07
N VAL A 109 -10.09 5.59 -9.87
CA VAL A 109 -10.84 6.74 -9.36
C VAL A 109 -10.17 7.23 -8.08
N TYR A 110 -10.01 8.55 -7.98
CA TYR A 110 -9.51 9.17 -6.76
C TYR A 110 -10.51 8.94 -5.62
N ASN A 111 -10.05 8.43 -4.48
CA ASN A 111 -10.93 8.07 -3.37
C ASN A 111 -11.78 9.23 -2.86
N GLY A 112 -11.30 10.48 -2.95
CA GLY A 112 -12.07 11.65 -2.56
C GLY A 112 -13.30 11.93 -3.44
N ASN A 113 -13.37 11.31 -4.63
CA ASN A 113 -14.52 11.39 -5.55
C ASN A 113 -15.51 10.24 -5.36
N LEU A 114 -15.28 9.35 -4.38
CA LEU A 114 -16.17 8.24 -4.03
C LEU A 114 -16.93 8.58 -2.74
N ASP A 115 -18.20 8.21 -2.69
CA ASP A 115 -19.13 8.53 -1.60
C ASP A 115 -18.71 7.95 -0.25
N ASP A 116 -18.11 6.76 -0.26
CA ASP A 116 -17.62 6.03 0.92
C ASP A 116 -16.10 6.14 1.15
N GLY A 117 -15.40 6.91 0.31
CA GLY A 117 -13.95 7.05 0.38
C GLY A 117 -13.16 5.91 -0.29
N GLY A 118 -13.81 5.03 -1.05
CA GLY A 118 -13.19 3.99 -1.86
C GLY A 118 -12.64 2.81 -1.06
N SER A 119 -11.81 1.99 -1.71
CA SER A 119 -11.11 0.91 -1.03
C SER A 119 -9.94 1.48 -0.22
N VAL A 120 -9.94 1.24 1.09
CA VAL A 120 -8.90 1.76 2.01
C VAL A 120 -8.34 0.72 2.98
N HIS A 121 -8.96 -0.46 3.07
CA HIS A 121 -8.52 -1.52 3.97
C HIS A 121 -7.09 -1.97 3.58
N PRO A 122 -6.14 -2.12 4.52
CA PRO A 122 -4.76 -2.50 4.21
C PRO A 122 -4.64 -3.76 3.34
N ASP A 123 -5.48 -4.77 3.59
CA ASP A 123 -5.48 -6.03 2.83
C ASP A 123 -5.92 -5.88 1.37
N ASN A 124 -6.63 -4.79 1.05
CA ASN A 124 -7.10 -4.49 -0.31
C ASN A 124 -6.04 -3.71 -1.12
N LYS A 125 -4.84 -3.48 -0.58
CA LYS A 125 -3.79 -2.74 -1.28
C LYS A 125 -3.28 -3.53 -2.48
N CYS A 126 -3.15 -2.88 -3.64
CA CYS A 126 -2.31 -3.36 -4.73
C CYS A 126 -0.84 -3.07 -4.34
#